data_AF-A0A7L3QJU5-F1
#
_entry.id   AF-A0A7L3QJU5-F1
#
_cell.length_a   1.000
_cell.length_b   1.000
_cell.length_c   1.000
_cell.angle_alpha   90.00
_cell.angle_beta   90.00
_cell.angle_gamma   90.00
#
_symmetry.space_group_name_H-M   'P 1'
#
loop_
_entity.id
_entity.type
_entity.pdbx_description
1 polymer ?
#
loop_
_entity_poly.entity_id
_entity_poly.type
_entity_poly.pdbx_seq_one_letter_code
_entity_poly.pdbx_strand_id
1 'polypeptide(L)'
;RKHQALMKQEMETILLRQKQLEETNHQLRERAGDIRRSLRDLELTDECYERLKSLPEDQLSIPEYISVQFYEVVHSLKRELSDLQMKKESLTEELSGYRSQLKSLTESYEEERRSRSELEVRCQRLTLELADTKQLIQQGDYRQQNYDKVKCERDVLEHELSELRRNYEILEVSYKTQTKERNDLAKELATIQQSLNLLQKDKDYLNRQNMELSVRCAHEEDRLERLQIQLEDAKKAREEMYEKYVASRQVICNIFAIYYRDHHKAEYEKRLHEELEQIRLKTNQEIEQLRSTSKEMYERENRNLREARDNAVAEKERAVIAEKDSLRKYDQLLEQYRQMQLGTESKVAELLHQSKLKSFETEHVQLMQQETAKNLSQCQMECEKYQRKLEVLTKEFYSLQSSSETRIIELQTQNSEFQARLDTYEKLEKELDEIILQTAEMEDEAEAERVLFSYGYGANIPTTAKRRLKQSVHLARRLLQLEKQNSLLVKDLEHQKEQVTQISQELDRANSLLNQAQQPYKYLIETVQQRDSQISLQKEHIAQLEKDVSLLNKEKTALLRVKNQMASDLERLLNDRE
;
A
#
# COMPACT_ATOMS: atom_id res chain seq x y z
N ARG A 1 7.99 -18.80 -151.42
CA ARG A 1 7.09 -19.91 -151.04
C ARG A 1 7.79 -21.03 -150.25
N LYS A 2 8.98 -21.55 -150.64
CA LYS A 2 9.72 -22.57 -149.84
C LYS A 2 10.26 -22.09 -148.48
N HIS A 3 10.73 -20.84 -148.37
CA HIS A 3 11.30 -20.34 -147.11
C HIS A 3 10.25 -20.09 -146.02
N GLN A 4 9.03 -19.68 -146.41
CA GLN A 4 7.88 -19.54 -145.49
C GLN A 4 7.38 -20.89 -144.94
N ALA A 5 7.62 -22.00 -145.64
CA ALA A 5 7.24 -23.33 -145.16
C ALA A 5 8.22 -23.85 -144.09
N LEU A 6 9.53 -23.63 -144.29
CA LEU A 6 10.57 -23.96 -143.31
C LEU A 6 10.43 -23.14 -142.02
N MET A 7 10.20 -21.83 -142.14
CA MET A 7 9.96 -20.98 -140.96
C MET A 7 8.70 -21.39 -140.19
N LYS A 8 7.64 -21.83 -140.89
CA LYS A 8 6.45 -22.37 -140.23
C LYS A 8 6.76 -23.67 -139.48
N GLN A 9 7.55 -24.56 -140.07
CA GLN A 9 7.90 -25.83 -139.46
C GLN A 9 8.82 -25.66 -138.23
N GLU A 10 9.79 -24.75 -138.29
CA GLU A 10 10.64 -24.39 -137.13
C GLU A 10 9.82 -23.73 -136.02
N MET A 11 8.93 -22.80 -136.38
CA MET A 11 8.05 -22.14 -135.41
C MET A 11 7.05 -23.12 -134.78
N GLU A 12 6.58 -24.12 -135.52
CA GLU A 12 5.79 -25.24 -135.00
C GLU A 12 6.59 -26.11 -134.02
N THR A 13 7.87 -26.42 -134.30
CA THR A 13 8.71 -27.18 -133.35
C THR A 13 9.03 -26.40 -132.07
N ILE A 14 9.26 -25.08 -132.17
CA ILE A 14 9.47 -24.21 -131.01
C ILE A 14 8.17 -24.10 -130.20
N LEU A 15 7.02 -23.93 -130.85
CA LEU A 15 5.71 -23.93 -130.20
C LEU A 15 5.41 -25.26 -129.50
N LEU A 16 5.80 -26.39 -130.10
CA LEU A 16 5.64 -27.71 -129.49
C LEU A 16 6.53 -27.86 -128.25
N ARG A 17 7.78 -27.37 -128.32
CA ARG A 17 8.70 -27.39 -127.17
C ARG A 17 8.26 -26.43 -126.07
N GLN A 18 7.73 -25.27 -126.43
CA GLN A 18 7.18 -24.30 -125.48
C GLN A 18 5.94 -24.88 -124.77
N LYS A 19 5.04 -25.55 -125.50
CA LYS A 19 3.92 -26.29 -124.89
C LYS A 19 4.38 -27.36 -123.92
N GLN A 20 5.38 -28.17 -124.28
CA GLN A 20 5.96 -29.16 -123.37
C GLN A 20 6.54 -28.51 -122.11
N LEU A 21 7.25 -27.39 -122.27
CA LEU A 21 7.82 -26.66 -121.13
C LEU A 21 6.73 -26.03 -120.25
N GLU A 22 5.68 -25.46 -120.83
CA GLU A 22 4.54 -24.90 -120.09
C GLU A 22 3.77 -26.00 -119.34
N GLU A 23 3.54 -27.16 -119.97
CA GLU A 23 2.95 -28.34 -119.33
C GLU A 23 3.81 -28.86 -118.17
N THR A 24 5.13 -28.99 -118.37
CA THR A 24 6.04 -29.40 -117.28
C THR A 24 6.09 -28.35 -116.16
N ASN A 25 6.03 -27.06 -116.46
CA ASN A 25 6.00 -26.00 -115.46
C ASN A 25 4.67 -26.00 -114.68
N HIS A 26 3.55 -26.28 -115.35
CA HIS A 26 2.26 -26.44 -114.69
C HIS A 26 2.26 -27.65 -113.75
N GLN A 27 2.76 -28.80 -114.21
CA GLN A 27 2.93 -30.00 -113.38
C GLN A 27 3.87 -29.76 -112.19
N LEU A 28 4.95 -29.00 -112.37
CA LEU A 28 5.85 -28.65 -111.27
C LEU A 28 5.19 -27.69 -110.27
N ARG A 29 4.36 -26.75 -110.72
CA ARG A 29 3.59 -25.85 -109.83
C ARG A 29 2.52 -26.59 -109.06
N GLU A 30 1.82 -27.52 -109.69
CA GLU A 30 0.86 -28.40 -109.01
C GLU A 30 1.57 -29.26 -107.97
N ARG A 31 2.67 -29.92 -108.33
CA ARG A 31 3.49 -30.71 -107.38
C ARG A 31 4.01 -29.86 -106.23
N ALA A 32 4.48 -28.63 -106.48
CA ALA A 32 4.91 -27.72 -105.42
C ALA A 32 3.74 -27.26 -104.52
N GLY A 33 2.55 -27.08 -105.10
CA GLY A 33 1.32 -26.79 -104.38
C GLY A 33 0.87 -27.95 -103.50
N ASP A 34 0.95 -29.17 -104.00
CA ASP A 34 0.62 -30.40 -103.27
C ASP A 34 1.58 -30.62 -102.10
N ILE A 35 2.89 -30.42 -102.31
CA ILE A 35 3.89 -30.44 -101.24
C ILE A 35 3.54 -29.40 -100.15
N ARG A 36 3.22 -28.15 -100.53
CA ARG A 36 2.83 -27.12 -99.55
C ARG A 36 1.56 -27.45 -98.76
N ARG A 37 0.58 -28.13 -99.37
CA ARG A 37 -0.63 -28.57 -98.66
C ARG A 37 -0.33 -29.72 -97.71
N SER A 38 0.52 -30.66 -98.12
CA SER A 38 0.94 -31.79 -97.29
C SER A 38 1.78 -31.40 -96.06
N LEU A 39 2.35 -30.20 -96.02
CA LEU A 39 3.14 -29.68 -94.88
C LEU A 39 2.32 -28.89 -93.84
N ARG A 40 0.99 -28.90 -93.91
CA ARG A 40 0.15 -28.17 -92.93
C ARG A 40 -0.12 -28.95 -91.65
N ASP A 41 -0.24 -30.27 -91.76
CA ASP A 41 -0.60 -31.15 -90.65
C ASP A 41 0.58 -32.09 -90.35
N LEU A 42 1.56 -31.58 -89.61
CA LEU A 42 2.84 -32.26 -89.28
C LEU A 42 2.85 -32.86 -87.86
N GLU A 43 1.70 -32.91 -87.18
CA GLU A 43 1.60 -33.44 -85.83
C GLU A 43 1.67 -34.97 -85.82
N LEU A 44 2.72 -35.51 -85.21
CA LEU A 44 2.91 -36.95 -85.01
C LEU A 44 2.58 -37.34 -83.57
N THR A 45 2.06 -38.56 -83.39
CA THR A 45 2.00 -39.25 -82.10
C THR A 45 3.31 -40.01 -81.85
N ASP A 46 3.64 -40.30 -80.59
CA ASP A 46 4.85 -41.06 -80.21
C ASP A 46 4.99 -42.39 -80.99
N GLU A 47 3.88 -43.11 -81.18
CA GLU A 47 3.86 -44.38 -81.92
C GLU A 47 4.16 -44.21 -83.42
N CYS A 48 3.74 -43.10 -84.03
CA CYS A 48 3.98 -42.82 -85.44
C CYS A 48 5.40 -42.30 -85.68
N TYR A 49 5.96 -41.54 -84.73
CA TYR A 49 7.35 -41.10 -84.77
C TYR A 49 8.34 -42.27 -84.73
N GLU A 50 8.17 -43.22 -83.81
CA GLU A 50 9.05 -44.39 -83.70
C GLU A 50 9.03 -45.26 -84.97
N ARG A 51 7.86 -45.40 -85.60
CA ARG A 51 7.72 -46.10 -86.88
C ARG A 51 8.45 -45.38 -88.02
N LEU A 52 8.27 -44.07 -88.17
CA LEU A 52 8.88 -43.29 -89.25
C LEU A 52 10.40 -43.13 -89.09
N LYS A 53 10.90 -43.03 -87.85
CA LYS A 53 12.34 -42.98 -87.55
C LYS A 53 13.09 -44.27 -87.87
N SER A 54 12.39 -45.41 -87.85
CA SER A 54 12.98 -46.72 -88.18
C SER A 54 13.26 -46.91 -89.68
N LEU A 55 12.76 -46.00 -90.53
CA LEU A 55 12.95 -46.03 -91.97
C LEU A 55 14.15 -45.17 -92.41
N PRO A 56 14.91 -45.57 -93.45
CA PRO A 56 15.98 -44.76 -94.02
C PRO A 56 15.45 -43.46 -94.67
N GLU A 57 16.22 -42.38 -94.61
CA GLU A 57 15.86 -41.05 -95.18
C GLU A 57 15.49 -41.11 -96.66
N ASP A 58 16.09 -42.03 -97.42
CA ASP A 58 15.83 -42.22 -98.85
C ASP A 58 14.44 -42.82 -99.15
N GLN A 59 13.75 -43.36 -98.14
CA GLN A 59 12.42 -43.99 -98.27
C GLN A 59 11.30 -43.13 -97.69
N LEU A 60 11.63 -42.02 -97.04
CA LEU A 60 10.67 -41.12 -96.42
C LEU A 60 10.16 -40.09 -97.43
N SER A 61 8.85 -39.86 -97.45
CA SER A 61 8.31 -38.73 -98.20
C SER A 61 8.69 -37.41 -97.54
N ILE A 62 8.79 -36.33 -98.33
CA ILE A 62 9.15 -34.98 -97.84
C ILE A 62 8.30 -34.55 -96.61
N PRO A 63 6.98 -34.80 -96.55
CA PRO A 63 6.18 -34.49 -95.37
C PRO A 63 6.53 -35.34 -94.14
N GLU A 64 6.82 -36.64 -94.32
CA GLU A 64 7.18 -37.54 -93.23
C GLU A 64 8.54 -37.17 -92.61
N TYR A 65 9.53 -36.83 -93.44
CA TYR A 65 10.82 -36.34 -92.98
C TYR A 65 10.69 -35.04 -92.18
N ILE A 66 9.92 -34.06 -92.68
CA ILE A 66 9.70 -32.79 -92.00
C ILE A 66 8.89 -33.00 -90.70
N SER A 67 7.94 -33.93 -90.68
CA SER A 67 7.15 -34.26 -89.48
C SER A 67 8.02 -34.87 -88.38
N VAL A 68 8.95 -35.76 -88.72
CA VAL A 68 9.91 -36.36 -87.76
C VAL A 68 10.80 -35.28 -87.15
N GLN A 69 11.38 -34.40 -87.99
CA GLN A 69 12.22 -33.28 -87.54
C GLN A 69 11.44 -32.27 -86.67
N PHE A 70 10.20 -31.94 -87.08
CA PHE A 70 9.32 -31.07 -86.31
C PHE A 70 8.95 -31.69 -84.95
N TYR A 71 8.68 -32.99 -84.91
CA TYR A 71 8.39 -33.72 -83.69
C TYR A 71 9.56 -33.69 -82.70
N GLU A 72 10.79 -33.92 -83.14
CA GLU A 72 11.98 -33.90 -82.27
C GLU A 72 12.20 -32.55 -81.58
N VAL A 73 12.08 -31.45 -82.33
CA VAL A 73 12.24 -30.09 -81.82
C VAL A 73 11.06 -29.66 -80.93
N VAL A 74 9.83 -29.96 -81.33
CA VAL A 74 8.64 -29.54 -80.57
C VAL A 74 8.46 -30.38 -79.31
N HIS A 75 8.74 -31.68 -79.37
CA HIS A 75 8.59 -32.58 -78.22
C HIS A 75 9.65 -32.30 -77.15
N SER A 76 10.88 -31.98 -77.53
CA SER A 76 11.92 -31.54 -76.58
C SER A 76 11.52 -30.25 -75.87
N LEU A 77 11.03 -29.24 -76.61
CA LEU A 77 10.52 -27.99 -76.01
C LEU A 77 9.29 -28.22 -75.11
N LYS A 78 8.38 -29.14 -75.47
CA LYS A 78 7.23 -29.51 -74.63
C LYS A 78 7.66 -30.20 -73.32
N ARG A 79 8.69 -31.04 -73.36
CA ARG A 79 9.27 -31.64 -72.14
C ARG A 79 9.90 -30.57 -71.25
N GLU A 80 10.71 -29.67 -71.82
CA GLU A 80 11.31 -28.56 -71.07
C GLU A 80 10.25 -27.65 -70.43
N LEU A 81 9.18 -27.34 -71.16
CA LEU A 81 8.04 -26.59 -70.62
C LEU A 81 7.35 -27.32 -69.46
N SER A 82 7.16 -28.63 -69.58
CA SER A 82 6.55 -29.46 -68.53
C SER A 82 7.45 -29.51 -67.29
N ASP A 83 8.76 -29.68 -67.47
CA ASP A 83 9.74 -29.67 -66.38
C ASP A 83 9.81 -28.31 -65.67
N LEU A 84 9.77 -27.22 -66.43
CA LEU A 84 9.70 -25.86 -65.89
C LEU A 84 8.39 -25.61 -65.14
N GLN A 85 7.29 -26.18 -65.62
CA GLN A 85 5.99 -26.05 -64.98
C GLN A 85 5.93 -26.82 -63.66
N MET A 86 6.46 -28.04 -63.60
CA MET A 86 6.63 -28.79 -62.35
C MET A 86 7.54 -28.07 -61.35
N LYS A 87 8.67 -27.50 -61.82
CA LYS A 87 9.56 -26.68 -60.96
C LYS A 87 8.86 -25.44 -60.44
N LYS A 88 8.02 -24.80 -61.26
CA LYS A 88 7.23 -23.64 -60.83
C LYS A 88 6.24 -24.04 -59.73
N GLU A 89 5.52 -25.16 -59.91
CA GLU A 89 4.57 -25.68 -58.93
C GLU A 89 5.27 -26.03 -57.61
N SER A 90 6.40 -26.74 -57.65
CA SER A 90 7.18 -27.08 -56.45
C SER A 90 7.67 -25.83 -55.70
N LEU A 91 8.20 -24.84 -56.43
CA LEU A 91 8.65 -23.58 -55.83
C LEU A 91 7.48 -22.77 -55.23
N THR A 92 6.29 -22.83 -55.83
CA THR A 92 5.09 -22.18 -55.26
C THR A 92 4.60 -22.88 -53.99
N GLU A 93 4.68 -24.21 -53.93
CA GLU A 93 4.36 -24.97 -52.73
C GLU A 93 5.35 -24.67 -51.61
N GLU A 94 6.66 -24.67 -51.90
CA GLU A 94 7.69 -24.27 -50.94
C GLU A 94 7.47 -22.84 -50.43
N LEU A 95 7.19 -21.88 -51.31
CA LEU A 95 6.85 -20.50 -50.92
C LEU A 95 5.60 -20.45 -50.04
N SER A 96 4.59 -21.27 -50.32
CA SER A 96 3.39 -21.35 -49.49
C SER A 96 3.69 -21.96 -48.11
N GLY A 97 4.57 -22.96 -48.06
CA GLY A 97 5.08 -23.58 -46.83
C GLY A 97 5.83 -22.56 -45.98
N TYR A 98 6.80 -21.85 -46.56
CA TYR A 98 7.52 -20.79 -45.85
C TYR A 98 6.59 -19.68 -45.35
N ARG A 99 5.61 -19.25 -46.15
CA ARG A 99 4.61 -18.26 -45.71
C ARG A 99 3.79 -18.75 -44.53
N SER A 100 3.40 -20.03 -44.51
CA SER A 100 2.65 -20.61 -43.39
C SER A 100 3.49 -20.68 -42.12
N GLN A 101 4.76 -21.09 -42.23
CA GLN A 101 5.70 -21.12 -41.11
C GLN A 101 5.97 -19.71 -40.55
N LEU A 102 6.11 -18.72 -41.42
CA LEU A 102 6.28 -17.31 -41.03
C LEU A 102 5.07 -16.79 -40.27
N LYS A 103 3.85 -17.17 -40.68
CA LYS A 103 2.61 -16.83 -39.97
C LYS A 103 2.56 -17.49 -38.59
N SER A 104 2.79 -18.79 -38.50
CA SER A 104 2.79 -19.48 -37.19
C SER A 104 3.86 -18.91 -36.25
N LEU A 105 5.03 -18.54 -36.78
CA LEU A 105 6.10 -17.96 -35.96
C LEU A 105 5.73 -16.55 -35.48
N THR A 106 5.12 -15.73 -36.33
CA THR A 106 4.63 -14.39 -35.94
C THR A 106 3.50 -14.47 -34.91
N GLU A 107 2.56 -15.41 -35.06
CA GLU A 107 1.51 -15.68 -34.06
C GLU A 107 2.12 -16.10 -32.70
N SER A 108 3.05 -17.05 -32.68
CA SER A 108 3.72 -17.47 -31.43
C SER A 108 4.50 -16.33 -30.76
N TYR A 109 5.14 -15.46 -31.56
CA TYR A 109 5.86 -14.31 -31.05
C TYR A 109 4.91 -13.27 -30.43
N GLU A 110 3.75 -13.05 -31.05
CA GLU A 110 2.73 -12.16 -30.49
C GLU A 110 2.14 -12.70 -29.19
N GLU A 111 1.90 -14.01 -29.09
CA GLU A 111 1.44 -14.66 -27.86
C GLU A 111 2.45 -14.52 -26.73
N GLU A 112 3.74 -14.79 -26.99
CA GLU A 112 4.81 -14.58 -26.01
C GLU A 112 4.98 -13.10 -25.63
N ARG A 113 4.77 -12.18 -26.58
CA ARG A 113 4.78 -10.75 -26.28
C ARG A 113 3.63 -10.36 -25.34
N ARG A 114 2.44 -10.92 -25.55
CA ARG A 114 1.26 -10.70 -24.68
C ARG A 114 1.50 -11.31 -23.30
N SER A 115 1.95 -12.56 -23.22
CA SER A 115 2.24 -13.25 -21.96
C SER A 115 3.28 -12.49 -21.13
N ARG A 116 4.35 -11.99 -21.76
CA ARG A 116 5.37 -11.16 -21.10
C ARG A 116 4.78 -9.87 -20.55
N SER A 117 3.93 -9.19 -21.31
CA SER A 117 3.28 -7.95 -20.85
C SER A 117 2.34 -8.19 -19.66
N GLU A 118 1.60 -9.30 -19.65
CA GLU A 118 0.74 -9.68 -18.52
C GLU A 118 1.57 -10.02 -17.27
N LEU A 119 2.70 -10.71 -17.45
CA LEU A 119 3.65 -11.00 -16.37
C LEU A 119 4.29 -9.72 -15.81
N GLU A 120 4.65 -8.76 -16.65
CA GLU A 120 5.16 -7.45 -16.22
C GLU A 120 4.13 -6.69 -15.37
N VAL A 121 2.88 -6.63 -15.82
CA VAL A 121 1.77 -6.02 -15.06
C VAL A 121 1.58 -6.73 -13.72
N ARG A 122 1.62 -8.07 -13.71
CA ARG A 122 1.52 -8.86 -12.47
C ARG A 122 2.69 -8.59 -11.52
N CYS A 123 3.91 -8.49 -12.02
CA CYS A 123 5.09 -8.14 -11.24
C CYS A 123 4.97 -6.74 -10.63
N GLN A 124 4.49 -5.75 -11.40
CA GLN A 124 4.24 -4.39 -10.89
C GLN A 124 3.19 -4.40 -9.78
N ARG A 125 2.09 -5.15 -9.95
CA ARG A 125 1.04 -5.28 -8.94
C ARG A 125 1.57 -5.91 -7.65
N LEU A 126 2.30 -7.02 -7.77
CA LEU A 126 2.94 -7.68 -6.62
C LEU A 126 3.96 -6.77 -5.92
N THR A 127 4.66 -5.91 -6.67
CA THR A 127 5.60 -4.94 -6.09
C THR A 127 4.87 -3.90 -5.24
N LEU A 128 3.71 -3.42 -5.68
CA LEU A 128 2.86 -2.50 -4.91
C LEU A 128 2.29 -3.19 -3.67
N GLU A 129 1.72 -4.40 -3.81
CA GLU A 129 1.22 -5.19 -2.68
C GLU A 129 2.33 -5.45 -1.63
N LEU A 130 3.57 -5.70 -2.08
CA LEU A 130 4.73 -5.90 -1.20
C LEU A 130 5.16 -4.59 -0.50
N ALA A 131 5.00 -3.44 -1.14
CA ALA A 131 5.24 -2.14 -0.52
C ALA A 131 4.18 -1.83 0.57
N ASP A 132 2.90 -2.07 0.27
CA ASP A 132 1.79 -1.85 1.19
C ASP A 132 1.92 -2.73 2.45
N THR A 133 2.24 -4.01 2.26
CA THR A 133 2.48 -4.94 3.38
C THR A 133 3.68 -4.54 4.24
N LYS A 134 4.78 -4.07 3.62
CA LYS A 134 5.91 -3.50 4.37
C LYS A 134 5.50 -2.29 5.19
N GLN A 135 4.69 -1.39 4.64
CA GLN A 135 4.20 -0.21 5.35
C GLN A 135 3.31 -0.62 6.54
N LEU A 136 2.42 -1.60 6.36
CA LEU A 136 1.58 -2.12 7.44
C LEU A 136 2.41 -2.75 8.57
N ILE A 137 3.45 -3.51 8.23
CA ILE A 137 4.39 -4.07 9.22
C ILE A 137 5.10 -2.96 9.98
N GLN A 138 5.65 -1.95 9.29
CA GLN A 138 6.31 -0.82 9.94
C GLN A 138 5.38 -0.05 10.89
N GLN A 139 4.11 0.15 10.49
CA GLN A 139 3.11 0.76 11.38
C GLN A 139 2.80 -0.15 12.59
N GLY A 140 2.73 -1.46 12.39
CA GLY A 140 2.58 -2.45 13.45
C GLY A 140 3.74 -2.41 14.45
N ASP A 141 4.98 -2.43 13.95
CA ASP A 141 6.20 -2.36 14.74
C ASP A 141 6.29 -1.05 15.52
N TYR A 142 5.95 0.08 14.90
CA TYR A 142 5.88 1.37 15.57
C TYR A 142 4.86 1.37 16.72
N ARG A 143 3.69 0.76 16.50
CA ARG A 143 2.67 0.60 17.56
C ARG A 143 3.16 -0.31 18.68
N GLN A 144 3.82 -1.43 18.36
CA GLN A 144 4.38 -2.34 19.36
C GLN A 144 5.48 -1.67 20.20
N GLN A 145 6.44 -1.01 19.55
CA GLN A 145 7.54 -0.32 20.24
C GLN A 145 7.07 0.81 21.16
N ASN A 146 5.99 1.50 20.77
CA ASN A 146 5.42 2.57 21.58
C ASN A 146 4.35 2.09 22.58
N TYR A 147 3.87 0.85 22.45
CA TYR A 147 2.84 0.30 23.33
C TYR A 147 3.26 0.38 24.79
N ASP A 148 4.49 -0.04 25.11
CA ASP A 148 4.98 -0.02 26.49
C ASP A 148 5.07 1.40 27.04
N LYS A 149 5.48 2.38 26.22
CA LYS A 149 5.53 3.79 26.63
C LYS A 149 4.14 4.35 26.91
N VAL A 150 3.20 4.15 25.98
CA VAL A 150 1.82 4.61 26.11
C VAL A 150 1.12 3.92 27.27
N LYS A 151 1.40 2.63 27.49
CA LYS A 151 0.89 1.87 28.63
C LYS A 151 1.44 2.41 29.94
N CYS A 152 2.75 2.67 30.03
CA CYS A 152 3.35 3.30 31.21
C CYS A 152 2.76 4.69 31.48
N GLU A 153 2.61 5.54 30.45
CA GLU A 153 1.96 6.85 30.59
C GLU A 153 0.51 6.73 31.08
N ARG A 154 -0.26 5.80 30.51
CA ARG A 154 -1.62 5.49 30.99
C ARG A 154 -1.61 5.04 32.45
N ASP A 155 -0.73 4.11 32.82
CA ASP A 155 -0.69 3.55 34.18
C ASP A 155 -0.30 4.64 35.21
N VAL A 156 0.62 5.54 34.83
CA VAL A 156 0.97 6.72 35.63
C VAL A 156 -0.24 7.65 35.79
N LEU A 157 -0.94 7.98 34.70
CA LEU A 157 -2.12 8.84 34.74
C LEU A 157 -3.28 8.20 35.53
N GLU A 158 -3.48 6.88 35.42
CA GLU A 158 -4.45 6.14 36.22
C GLU A 158 -4.10 6.19 37.71
N HIS A 159 -2.81 6.07 38.04
CA HIS A 159 -2.34 6.21 39.42
C HIS A 159 -2.59 7.63 39.94
N GLU A 160 -2.18 8.67 39.20
CA GLU A 160 -2.41 10.08 39.55
C GLU A 160 -3.91 10.38 39.73
N LEU A 161 -4.77 9.86 38.85
CA LEU A 161 -6.23 10.00 38.97
C LEU A 161 -6.76 9.31 40.24
N SER A 162 -6.24 8.14 40.59
CA SER A 162 -6.64 7.43 41.80
C SER A 162 -6.22 8.18 43.07
N GLU A 163 -5.02 8.77 43.08
CA GLU A 163 -4.53 9.61 44.17
C GLU A 163 -5.34 10.90 44.30
N LEU A 164 -5.65 11.57 43.18
CA LEU A 164 -6.49 12.76 43.18
C LEU A 164 -7.89 12.47 43.74
N ARG A 165 -8.49 11.34 43.36
CA ARG A 165 -9.81 10.92 43.88
C ARG A 165 -9.75 10.68 45.38
N ARG A 166 -8.72 9.98 45.87
CA ARG A 166 -8.52 9.76 47.31
C ARG A 166 -8.36 11.10 48.05
N ASN A 167 -7.57 12.02 47.51
CA ASN A 167 -7.37 13.35 48.09
C ASN A 167 -8.68 14.15 48.11
N TYR A 168 -9.47 14.07 47.04
CA TYR A 168 -10.80 14.68 46.97
C TYR A 168 -11.74 14.11 48.02
N GLU A 169 -11.80 12.79 48.19
CA GLU A 169 -12.63 12.14 49.21
C GLU A 169 -12.24 12.58 50.62
N ILE A 170 -10.94 12.64 50.92
CA ILE A 170 -10.43 13.14 52.21
C ILE A 170 -10.87 14.60 52.43
N LEU A 171 -10.72 15.45 51.41
CA LEU A 171 -11.11 16.86 51.47
C LEU A 171 -12.63 17.03 51.61
N GLU A 172 -13.43 16.18 50.95
CA GLU A 172 -14.89 16.20 51.06
C GLU A 172 -15.33 15.81 52.47
N VAL A 173 -14.68 14.79 53.06
CA VAL A 173 -14.93 14.41 54.47
C VAL A 173 -14.55 15.55 55.40
N SER A 174 -13.38 16.18 55.24
CA SER A 174 -12.97 17.31 56.08
C SER A 174 -13.88 18.52 55.90
N TYR A 175 -14.35 18.78 54.69
CA TYR A 175 -15.32 19.84 54.41
C TYR A 175 -16.65 19.57 55.12
N LYS A 176 -17.14 18.32 55.10
CA LYS A 176 -18.36 17.91 55.82
C LYS A 176 -18.19 18.06 57.33
N THR A 177 -17.03 17.72 57.90
CA THR A 177 -16.78 17.91 59.34
C THR A 177 -16.74 19.39 59.71
N GLN A 178 -15.99 20.21 58.98
CA GLN A 178 -15.94 21.67 59.21
C GLN A 178 -17.31 22.33 59.05
N THR A 179 -18.12 21.87 58.08
CA THR A 179 -19.48 22.38 57.91
C THR A 179 -20.38 22.05 59.10
N LYS A 180 -20.25 20.85 59.67
CA LYS A 180 -20.96 20.46 60.89
C LYS A 180 -20.52 21.31 62.08
N GLU A 181 -19.22 21.44 62.30
CA GLU A 181 -18.65 22.28 63.37
C GLU A 181 -19.14 23.73 63.26
N ARG A 182 -19.10 24.31 62.05
CA ARG A 182 -19.63 25.66 61.82
C ARG A 182 -21.12 25.77 62.15
N ASN A 183 -21.92 24.76 61.78
CA ASN A 183 -23.35 24.77 62.06
C ASN A 183 -23.64 24.60 63.56
N ASP A 184 -22.85 23.80 64.27
CA ASP A 184 -22.99 23.61 65.71
C ASP A 184 -22.57 24.87 66.47
N LEU A 185 -21.45 25.49 66.10
CA LEU A 185 -21.05 26.81 66.60
C LEU A 185 -22.11 27.88 66.33
N ALA A 186 -22.76 27.86 65.16
CA ALA A 186 -23.84 28.79 64.86
C ALA A 186 -25.07 28.58 65.76
N LYS A 187 -25.40 27.32 66.11
CA LYS A 187 -26.46 27.03 67.09
C LYS A 187 -26.05 27.51 68.48
N GLU A 188 -24.83 27.22 68.92
CA GLU A 188 -24.32 27.68 70.21
C GLU A 188 -24.36 29.20 70.30
N LEU A 189 -23.90 29.92 69.27
CA LEU A 189 -23.98 31.37 69.20
C LEU A 189 -25.43 31.86 69.31
N ALA A 190 -26.37 31.22 68.62
CA ALA A 190 -27.80 31.57 68.74
C ALA A 190 -28.32 31.35 70.16
N THR A 191 -27.95 30.26 70.84
CA THR A 191 -28.34 30.01 72.24
C THR A 191 -27.75 31.02 73.20
N ILE A 192 -26.46 31.37 73.04
CA ILE A 192 -25.80 32.39 73.86
C ILE A 192 -26.43 33.76 73.63
N GLN A 193 -26.78 34.08 72.38
CA GLN A 193 -27.44 35.33 72.06
C GLN A 193 -28.85 35.41 72.67
N GLN A 194 -29.59 34.30 72.70
CA GLN A 194 -30.87 34.22 73.43
C GLN A 194 -30.66 34.40 74.94
N SER A 195 -29.68 33.72 75.55
CA SER A 195 -29.40 33.87 76.98
C SER A 195 -28.95 35.29 77.34
N LEU A 196 -28.14 35.92 76.48
CA LEU A 196 -27.71 37.31 76.65
C LEU A 196 -28.89 38.27 76.58
N ASN A 197 -29.84 38.04 75.65
CA ASN A 197 -31.07 38.84 75.57
C ASN A 197 -31.94 38.68 76.83
N LEU A 198 -32.03 37.47 77.40
CA LEU A 198 -32.75 37.24 78.66
C LEU A 198 -32.05 37.95 79.83
N LEU A 199 -30.74 37.78 79.97
CA LEU A 199 -29.96 38.47 81.00
C LEU A 199 -30.02 40.00 80.87
N GLN A 200 -30.08 40.53 79.65
CA GLN A 200 -30.27 41.96 79.43
C GLN A 200 -31.64 42.43 79.93
N LYS A 201 -32.71 41.65 79.68
CA LYS A 201 -34.04 41.93 80.24
C LYS A 201 -34.05 41.86 81.76
N ASP A 202 -33.38 40.87 82.35
CA ASP A 202 -33.26 40.73 83.81
C ASP A 202 -32.48 41.90 84.42
N LYS A 203 -31.38 42.31 83.79
CA LYS A 203 -30.62 43.51 84.17
C LYS A 203 -31.48 44.76 84.10
N ASP A 204 -32.26 44.94 83.04
CA ASP A 204 -33.15 46.10 82.89
C ASP A 204 -34.27 46.08 83.94
N TYR A 205 -34.82 44.90 84.27
CA TYR A 205 -35.79 44.73 85.34
C TYR A 205 -35.21 45.07 86.72
N LEU A 206 -34.05 44.51 87.05
CA LEU A 206 -33.36 44.79 88.32
C LEU A 206 -32.94 46.25 88.43
N ASN A 207 -32.50 46.89 87.34
CA ASN A 207 -32.20 48.31 87.31
C ASN A 207 -33.43 49.17 87.61
N ARG A 208 -34.60 48.82 87.05
CA ARG A 208 -35.87 49.51 87.38
C ARG A 208 -36.21 49.33 88.85
N GLN A 209 -36.12 48.11 89.37
CA GLN A 209 -36.39 47.82 90.78
C GLN A 209 -35.42 48.57 91.71
N ASN A 210 -34.12 48.61 91.38
CA ASN A 210 -33.14 49.39 92.13
C ASN A 210 -33.46 50.88 92.10
N MET A 211 -33.87 51.42 90.95
CA MET A 211 -34.28 52.83 90.87
C MET A 211 -35.49 53.11 91.76
N GLU A 212 -36.51 52.25 91.74
CA GLU A 212 -37.69 52.35 92.61
C GLU A 212 -37.31 52.27 94.10
N LEU A 213 -36.43 51.34 94.48
CA LEU A 213 -35.95 51.20 95.84
C LEU A 213 -35.10 52.42 96.27
N SER A 214 -34.20 52.91 95.43
CA SER A 214 -33.42 54.12 95.71
C SER A 214 -34.32 55.34 95.93
N VAL A 215 -35.37 55.50 95.14
CA VAL A 215 -36.37 56.58 95.36
C VAL A 215 -37.11 56.40 96.68
N ARG A 216 -37.50 55.16 97.05
CA ARG A 216 -38.12 54.88 98.35
C ARG A 216 -37.17 55.14 99.52
N CYS A 217 -35.90 54.73 99.40
CA CYS A 217 -34.88 54.99 100.41
C CYS A 217 -34.69 56.48 100.61
N ALA A 218 -34.54 57.26 99.54
CA ALA A 218 -34.45 58.72 99.63
C ALA A 218 -35.67 59.34 100.34
N HIS A 219 -36.88 58.82 100.07
CA HIS A 219 -38.09 59.30 100.75
C HIS A 219 -38.14 58.98 102.25
N GLU A 220 -37.69 57.78 102.65
CA GLU A 220 -37.60 57.42 104.08
C GLU A 220 -36.44 58.14 104.78
N GLU A 221 -35.33 58.42 104.09
CA GLU A 221 -34.25 59.28 104.58
C GLU A 221 -34.76 60.70 104.86
N ASP A 222 -35.45 61.33 103.89
CA ASP A 222 -36.11 62.64 104.07
C ASP A 222 -37.08 62.64 105.26
N ARG A 223 -37.78 61.53 105.49
CA ARG A 223 -38.70 61.37 106.61
C ARG A 223 -37.97 61.21 107.94
N LEU A 224 -36.88 60.45 107.97
CA LEU A 224 -36.03 60.27 109.14
C LEU A 224 -35.37 61.59 109.55
N GLU A 225 -34.87 62.38 108.59
CA GLU A 225 -34.33 63.71 108.85
C GLU A 225 -35.38 64.62 109.51
N ARG A 226 -36.62 64.63 108.98
CA ARG A 226 -37.72 65.38 109.60
C ARG A 226 -38.02 64.92 111.04
N LEU A 227 -38.02 63.61 111.29
CA LEU A 227 -38.25 63.04 112.63
C LEU A 227 -37.08 63.33 113.58
N GLN A 228 -35.83 63.33 113.10
CA GLN A 228 -34.67 63.72 113.89
C GLN A 228 -34.73 65.18 114.32
N ILE A 229 -35.11 66.09 113.42
CA ILE A 229 -35.34 67.50 113.77
C ILE A 229 -36.40 67.61 114.88
N GLN A 230 -37.53 66.92 114.74
CA GLN A 230 -38.59 66.90 115.77
C GLN A 230 -38.11 66.33 117.11
N LEU A 231 -37.27 65.28 117.10
CA LEU A 231 -36.71 64.69 118.31
C LEU A 231 -35.76 65.67 119.02
N GLU A 232 -34.88 66.35 118.28
CA GLU A 232 -33.96 67.33 118.85
C GLU A 232 -34.71 68.53 119.45
N ASP A 233 -35.77 69.00 118.80
CA ASP A 233 -36.65 70.04 119.36
C ASP A 233 -37.32 69.57 120.67
N ALA A 234 -37.77 68.30 120.74
CA ALA A 234 -38.35 67.73 121.95
C ALA A 234 -37.33 67.54 123.07
N LYS A 235 -36.08 67.19 122.76
CA LYS A 235 -34.99 67.09 123.75
C LYS A 235 -34.68 68.45 124.38
N LYS A 236 -34.56 69.50 123.56
CA LYS A 236 -34.36 70.88 124.06
C LYS A 236 -35.49 71.28 125.01
N ALA A 237 -36.74 71.04 124.62
CA ALA A 237 -37.90 71.32 125.47
C ALA A 237 -37.87 70.53 126.80
N ARG A 238 -37.36 69.29 126.79
CA ARG A 238 -37.19 68.47 128.01
C ARG A 238 -36.10 69.03 128.92
N GLU A 239 -34.94 69.40 128.39
CA GLU A 239 -33.82 69.95 129.18
C GLU A 239 -34.23 71.23 129.92
N GLU A 240 -34.96 72.12 129.25
CA GLU A 240 -35.57 73.32 129.86
C GLU A 240 -36.50 73.00 131.05
N MET A 241 -37.16 71.83 131.06
CA MET A 241 -38.01 71.40 132.19
C MET A 241 -37.20 70.79 133.34
N TYR A 242 -36.12 70.05 133.06
CA TYR A 242 -35.27 69.46 134.10
C TYR A 242 -34.51 70.52 134.90
N GLU A 243 -34.05 71.60 134.25
CA GLU A 243 -33.44 72.74 134.95
C GLU A 243 -34.42 73.38 135.95
N LYS A 244 -35.70 73.50 135.59
CA LYS A 244 -36.76 73.99 136.49
C LYS A 244 -37.00 73.06 137.69
N TYR A 245 -36.89 71.73 137.51
CA TYR A 245 -37.17 70.74 138.55
C TYR A 245 -36.06 70.65 139.62
N VAL A 246 -34.78 70.70 139.23
CA VAL A 246 -33.65 70.61 140.17
C VAL A 246 -33.65 71.78 141.17
N ALA A 247 -34.06 72.97 140.74
CA ALA A 247 -34.22 74.13 141.62
C ALA A 247 -35.25 73.90 142.75
N SER A 248 -36.27 73.06 142.54
CA SER A 248 -37.37 72.85 143.50
C SER A 248 -37.03 71.84 144.62
N ARG A 249 -36.10 70.90 144.39
CA ARG A 249 -35.83 69.77 145.30
C ARG A 249 -34.89 70.10 146.47
N GLN A 250 -34.15 71.21 146.43
CA GLN A 250 -33.25 71.64 147.51
C GLN A 250 -33.99 72.10 148.79
N VAL A 251 -35.27 72.45 148.67
CA VAL A 251 -36.06 73.04 149.78
C VAL A 251 -36.74 71.97 150.67
N ILE A 252 -36.88 70.72 150.20
CA ILE A 252 -37.81 69.74 150.80
C ILE A 252 -37.14 68.78 151.82
N CYS A 253 -35.81 68.69 151.88
CA CYS A 253 -35.12 67.70 152.73
C CYS A 253 -35.12 67.98 154.25
N ASN A 254 -35.65 69.11 154.73
CA ASN A 254 -35.56 69.49 156.16
C ASN A 254 -36.67 68.92 157.08
N ILE A 255 -37.68 68.20 156.59
CA ILE A 255 -38.91 68.01 157.38
C ILE A 255 -39.24 66.55 157.78
N PHE A 256 -38.69 65.51 157.16
CA PHE A 256 -39.34 64.18 157.20
C PHE A 256 -38.77 63.11 158.16
N ALA A 257 -38.06 63.49 159.23
CA ALA A 257 -37.34 62.54 160.10
C ALA A 257 -38.07 62.06 161.39
N ILE A 258 -39.38 62.32 161.61
CA ILE A 258 -39.96 62.18 162.98
C ILE A 258 -40.97 61.04 163.22
N TYR A 259 -41.69 60.46 162.25
CA TYR A 259 -42.96 59.77 162.60
C TYR A 259 -43.04 58.26 162.32
N TYR A 260 -42.06 57.48 162.80
CA TYR A 260 -42.06 56.00 162.69
C TYR A 260 -42.51 55.26 163.96
N ARG A 261 -43.00 55.90 165.02
CA ARG A 261 -42.99 55.23 166.31
C ARG A 261 -44.32 55.28 167.07
N ASP A 262 -45.19 54.31 166.82
CA ASP A 262 -46.08 53.65 167.81
C ASP A 262 -47.53 53.53 167.33
N HIS A 263 -47.99 52.32 166.95
CA HIS A 263 -49.29 51.81 167.42
C HIS A 263 -49.60 50.31 167.18
N HIS A 264 -48.63 49.43 166.96
CA HIS A 264 -48.89 47.98 166.89
C HIS A 264 -49.13 47.39 168.28
N LYS A 265 -50.38 47.37 168.75
CA LYS A 265 -50.79 46.56 169.91
C LYS A 265 -52.26 46.08 169.93
N ALA A 266 -53.01 46.17 168.84
CA ALA A 266 -54.38 45.62 168.72
C ALA A 266 -54.46 44.42 167.73
N GLU A 267 -53.39 43.62 167.80
CA GLU A 267 -53.08 42.29 167.26
C GLU A 267 -54.16 41.26 166.93
N TYR A 268 -54.50 40.44 167.92
CA TYR A 268 -54.23 39.01 167.69
C TYR A 268 -55.46 38.10 167.60
N GLU A 269 -56.68 38.63 167.73
CA GLU A 269 -57.90 37.80 167.69
C GLU A 269 -58.62 37.82 166.33
N LYS A 270 -58.33 38.80 165.46
CA LYS A 270 -58.91 38.90 164.10
C LYS A 270 -58.21 38.01 163.06
N ARG A 271 -56.94 37.63 163.31
CA ARG A 271 -56.11 36.85 162.37
C ARG A 271 -56.48 35.36 162.27
N LEU A 272 -56.95 34.75 163.36
CA LEU A 272 -57.19 33.30 163.38
C LEU A 272 -58.39 32.87 162.51
N HIS A 273 -59.34 33.77 162.23
CA HIS A 273 -60.49 33.48 161.37
C HIS A 273 -60.20 33.73 159.88
N GLU A 274 -59.33 34.68 159.56
CA GLU A 274 -58.91 34.99 158.18
C GLU A 274 -57.96 33.90 157.62
N GLU A 275 -57.19 33.22 158.48
CA GLU A 275 -56.24 32.18 158.06
C GLU A 275 -56.91 30.87 157.61
N LEU A 276 -58.06 30.50 158.21
CA LEU A 276 -58.79 29.27 157.82
C LEU A 276 -59.54 29.40 156.50
N GLU A 277 -60.07 30.59 156.16
CA GLU A 277 -60.68 30.85 154.84
C GLU A 277 -59.62 31.00 153.73
N GLN A 278 -58.42 31.53 154.05
CA GLN A 278 -57.31 31.58 153.08
C GLN A 278 -56.84 30.18 152.63
N ILE A 279 -56.86 29.18 153.52
CA ILE A 279 -56.40 27.81 153.16
C ILE A 279 -57.38 27.13 152.20
N ARG A 280 -58.69 27.35 152.36
CA ARG A 280 -59.72 26.82 151.44
C ARG A 280 -59.66 27.45 150.05
N LEU A 281 -59.44 28.77 149.98
CA LEU A 281 -59.25 29.47 148.70
C LEU A 281 -57.98 29.05 147.97
N LYS A 282 -56.86 28.87 148.70
CA LYS A 282 -55.59 28.42 148.10
C LYS A 282 -55.66 26.99 147.55
N THR A 283 -56.27 26.06 148.29
CA THR A 283 -56.41 24.68 147.82
C THR A 283 -57.31 24.56 146.58
N ASN A 284 -58.40 25.33 146.49
CA ASN A 284 -59.21 25.38 145.27
C ASN A 284 -58.47 26.02 144.09
N GLN A 285 -57.70 27.10 144.32
CA GLN A 285 -56.86 27.71 143.29
C GLN A 285 -55.77 26.76 142.78
N GLU A 286 -55.14 25.98 143.66
CA GLU A 286 -54.16 24.96 143.30
C GLU A 286 -54.79 23.82 142.49
N ILE A 287 -56.00 23.37 142.85
CA ILE A 287 -56.73 22.36 142.09
C ILE A 287 -57.09 22.87 140.69
N GLU A 288 -57.52 24.13 140.56
CA GLU A 288 -57.81 24.73 139.25
C GLU A 288 -56.54 24.92 138.41
N GLN A 289 -55.42 25.33 139.02
CA GLN A 289 -54.12 25.43 138.36
C GLN A 289 -53.60 24.06 137.90
N LEU A 290 -53.78 23.00 138.67
CA LEU A 290 -53.41 21.63 138.27
C LEU A 290 -54.27 21.12 137.11
N ARG A 291 -55.57 21.47 137.10
CA ARG A 291 -56.47 21.14 135.98
C ARG A 291 -56.11 21.91 134.70
N SER A 292 -55.81 23.19 134.80
CA SER A 292 -55.43 24.01 133.63
C SER A 292 -54.07 23.59 133.08
N THR A 293 -53.06 23.38 133.93
CA THR A 293 -51.74 22.90 133.51
C THR A 293 -51.81 21.49 132.90
N SER A 294 -52.60 20.57 133.48
CA SER A 294 -52.80 19.24 132.87
C SER A 294 -53.49 19.34 131.50
N LYS A 295 -54.51 20.19 131.36
CA LYS A 295 -55.18 20.42 130.07
C LYS A 295 -54.22 21.01 129.03
N GLU A 296 -53.42 22.02 129.40
CA GLU A 296 -52.41 22.60 128.51
C GLU A 296 -51.33 21.59 128.11
N MET A 297 -50.91 20.71 129.03
CA MET A 297 -49.97 19.64 128.73
C MET A 297 -50.54 18.66 127.70
N TYR A 298 -51.78 18.20 127.88
CA TYR A 298 -52.45 17.34 126.89
C TYR A 298 -52.68 18.05 125.54
N GLU A 299 -52.98 19.35 125.54
CA GLU A 299 -53.14 20.12 124.29
C GLU A 299 -51.81 20.37 123.57
N ARG A 300 -50.71 20.55 124.30
CA ARG A 300 -49.36 20.61 123.73
C ARG A 300 -48.93 19.25 123.17
N GLU A 301 -49.16 18.17 123.91
CA GLU A 301 -48.87 16.82 123.46
C GLU A 301 -49.69 16.45 122.22
N ASN A 302 -50.98 16.75 122.19
CA ASN A 302 -51.81 16.54 121.01
C ASN A 302 -51.36 17.37 119.80
N ARG A 303 -50.86 18.60 120.00
CA ARG A 303 -50.26 19.40 118.92
C ARG A 303 -48.97 18.77 118.43
N ASN A 304 -48.07 18.40 119.33
CA ASN A 304 -46.81 17.75 118.99
C ASN A 304 -47.04 16.42 118.23
N LEU A 305 -48.03 15.61 118.63
CA LEU A 305 -48.38 14.37 117.94
C LEU A 305 -48.95 14.62 116.53
N ARG A 306 -49.74 15.69 116.34
CA ARG A 306 -50.24 16.07 115.00
C ARG A 306 -49.12 16.58 114.11
N GLU A 307 -48.25 17.43 114.61
CA GLU A 307 -47.08 17.92 113.87
C GLU A 307 -46.13 16.78 113.54
N ALA A 308 -45.87 15.85 114.47
CA ALA A 308 -45.07 14.66 114.22
C ALA A 308 -45.70 13.76 113.14
N ARG A 309 -47.03 13.56 113.17
CA ARG A 309 -47.76 12.85 112.11
C ARG A 309 -47.61 13.56 110.77
N ASP A 310 -47.84 14.87 110.72
CA ASP A 310 -47.80 15.64 109.46
C ASP A 310 -46.39 15.67 108.87
N ASN A 311 -45.37 15.78 109.72
CA ASN A 311 -43.97 15.64 109.31
C ASN A 311 -43.67 14.25 108.76
N ALA A 312 -44.15 13.18 109.42
CA ALA A 312 -43.98 11.81 108.93
C ALA A 312 -44.71 11.56 107.60
N VAL A 313 -45.90 12.15 107.39
CA VAL A 313 -46.63 12.08 106.12
C VAL A 313 -45.86 12.84 105.02
N ALA A 314 -45.38 14.05 105.30
CA ALA A 314 -44.59 14.82 104.35
C ALA A 314 -43.25 14.16 104.01
N GLU A 315 -42.62 13.46 104.95
CA GLU A 315 -41.42 12.67 104.70
C GLU A 315 -41.72 11.43 103.85
N LYS A 316 -42.82 10.72 104.14
CA LYS A 316 -43.31 9.60 103.31
C LYS A 316 -43.59 10.07 101.88
N GLU A 317 -44.26 11.20 101.68
CA GLU A 317 -44.56 11.74 100.36
C GLU A 317 -43.28 12.10 99.59
N ARG A 318 -42.31 12.74 100.26
CA ARG A 318 -40.98 13.00 99.68
C ARG A 318 -40.25 11.72 99.28
N ALA A 319 -40.29 10.68 100.12
CA ALA A 319 -39.71 9.38 99.81
C ALA A 319 -40.37 8.71 98.60
N VAL A 320 -41.70 8.75 98.49
CA VAL A 320 -42.45 8.20 97.35
C VAL A 320 -42.13 8.94 96.05
N ILE A 321 -41.96 10.27 96.09
CA ILE A 321 -41.57 11.05 94.91
C ILE A 321 -40.14 10.66 94.49
N ALA A 322 -39.20 10.57 95.45
CA ALA A 322 -37.83 10.15 95.18
C ALA A 322 -37.72 8.72 94.62
N GLU A 323 -38.57 7.80 95.10
CA GLU A 323 -38.68 6.44 94.58
C GLU A 323 -39.17 6.45 93.12
N LYS A 324 -40.25 7.18 92.83
CA LYS A 324 -40.78 7.33 91.47
C LYS A 324 -39.77 7.93 90.51
N ASP A 325 -39.02 8.93 90.93
CA ASP A 325 -37.99 9.54 90.09
C ASP A 325 -36.79 8.60 89.88
N SER A 326 -36.44 7.79 90.88
CA SER A 326 -35.42 6.74 90.74
C SER A 326 -35.86 5.63 89.78
N LEU A 327 -37.12 5.20 89.85
CA LEU A 327 -37.71 4.24 88.93
C LEU A 327 -37.74 4.77 87.49
N ARG A 328 -38.14 6.03 87.30
CA ARG A 328 -38.10 6.67 85.96
C ARG A 328 -36.70 6.71 85.38
N LYS A 329 -35.68 7.00 86.19
CA LYS A 329 -34.27 6.97 85.75
C LYS A 329 -33.84 5.55 85.41
N TYR A 330 -34.25 4.56 86.18
CA TYR A 330 -34.00 3.14 85.88
C TYR A 330 -34.62 2.72 84.55
N ASP A 331 -35.89 3.06 84.31
CA ASP A 331 -36.60 2.74 83.07
C ASP A 331 -35.93 3.41 81.86
N GLN A 332 -35.53 4.67 81.99
CA GLN A 332 -34.79 5.38 80.95
C GLN A 332 -33.44 4.72 80.65
N LEU A 333 -32.70 4.31 81.69
CA LEU A 333 -31.42 3.63 81.53
C LEU A 333 -31.59 2.25 80.88
N LEU A 334 -32.66 1.53 81.23
CA LEU A 334 -32.97 0.22 80.67
C LEU A 334 -33.36 0.33 79.18
N GLU A 335 -34.13 1.36 78.82
CA GLU A 335 -34.46 1.64 77.42
C GLU A 335 -33.21 2.02 76.62
N GLN A 336 -32.33 2.86 77.15
CA GLN A 336 -31.04 3.18 76.54
C GLN A 336 -30.18 1.93 76.37
N TYR A 337 -30.12 1.06 77.38
CA TYR A 337 -29.39 -0.21 77.30
C TYR A 337 -29.94 -1.11 76.20
N ARG A 338 -31.26 -1.26 76.08
CA ARG A 338 -31.90 -2.05 75.02
C ARG A 338 -31.61 -1.48 73.63
N GLN A 339 -31.69 -0.16 73.47
CA GLN A 339 -31.36 0.49 72.20
C GLN A 339 -29.89 0.29 71.82
N MET A 340 -28.98 0.44 72.77
CA MET A 340 -27.56 0.15 72.57
C MET A 340 -27.33 -1.32 72.23
N GLN A 341 -28.00 -2.24 72.92
CA GLN A 341 -27.91 -3.68 72.65
C GLN A 341 -28.35 -4.00 71.21
N LEU A 342 -29.54 -3.54 70.79
CA LEU A 342 -30.02 -3.73 69.42
C LEU A 342 -29.08 -3.12 68.38
N GLY A 343 -28.53 -1.93 68.66
CA GLY A 343 -27.53 -1.30 67.81
C GLY A 343 -26.24 -2.13 67.68
N THR A 344 -25.78 -2.73 68.79
CA THR A 344 -24.62 -3.63 68.76
C THR A 344 -24.91 -4.94 68.03
N GLU A 345 -26.08 -5.54 68.23
CA GLU A 345 -26.49 -6.78 67.55
C GLU A 345 -26.61 -6.56 66.03
N SER A 346 -27.20 -5.44 65.59
CA SER A 346 -27.25 -5.05 64.17
C SER A 346 -25.84 -4.91 63.60
N LYS A 347 -24.95 -4.21 64.31
CA LYS A 347 -23.57 -3.99 63.85
C LYS A 347 -22.76 -5.29 63.80
N VAL A 348 -22.97 -6.21 64.75
CA VAL A 348 -22.36 -7.54 64.73
C VAL A 348 -22.87 -8.35 63.53
N ALA A 349 -24.18 -8.32 63.26
CA ALA A 349 -24.75 -9.00 62.09
C ALA A 349 -24.20 -8.44 60.77
N GLU A 350 -24.11 -7.11 60.63
CA GLU A 350 -23.50 -6.44 59.48
C GLU A 350 -22.03 -6.86 59.29
N LEU A 351 -21.23 -6.83 60.35
CA LEU A 351 -19.82 -7.24 60.30
C LEU A 351 -19.66 -8.73 59.94
N LEU A 352 -20.53 -9.60 60.45
CA LEU A 352 -20.54 -11.02 60.08
C LEU A 352 -20.89 -11.23 58.59
N HIS A 353 -21.87 -10.48 58.08
CA HIS A 353 -22.22 -10.52 56.65
C HIS A 353 -21.09 -10.00 55.77
N GLN A 354 -20.46 -8.88 56.15
CA GLN A 354 -19.29 -8.35 55.45
C GLN A 354 -18.12 -9.34 55.47
N SER A 355 -17.87 -9.99 56.60
CA SER A 355 -16.83 -11.02 56.72
C SER A 355 -17.10 -12.22 55.80
N LYS A 356 -18.34 -12.69 55.71
CA LYS A 356 -18.73 -13.76 54.77
C LYS A 356 -18.59 -13.35 53.30
N LEU A 357 -18.99 -12.12 52.96
CA LEU A 357 -18.79 -11.61 51.60
C LEU A 357 -17.30 -11.55 51.26
N LYS A 358 -16.48 -11.05 52.18
CA LYS A 358 -15.02 -11.03 52.01
C LYS A 358 -14.43 -12.43 51.89
N SER A 359 -14.93 -13.43 52.63
CA SER A 359 -14.45 -14.82 52.46
C SER A 359 -14.79 -15.37 51.07
N PHE A 360 -16.00 -15.13 50.55
CA PHE A 360 -16.35 -15.55 49.19
C PHE A 360 -15.53 -14.83 48.12
N GLU A 361 -15.29 -13.52 48.27
CA GLU A 361 -14.40 -12.78 47.38
C GLU A 361 -12.98 -13.36 47.40
N THR A 362 -12.45 -13.72 48.58
CA THR A 362 -11.12 -14.33 48.67
C THR A 362 -11.05 -15.72 48.04
N GLU A 363 -12.07 -16.56 48.21
CA GLU A 363 -12.15 -17.88 47.57
C GLU A 363 -12.22 -17.74 46.04
N HIS A 364 -13.03 -16.81 45.54
CA HIS A 364 -13.11 -16.52 44.12
C HIS A 364 -11.76 -16.07 43.54
N VAL A 365 -11.07 -15.14 44.21
CA VAL A 365 -9.74 -14.68 43.79
C VAL A 365 -8.71 -15.82 43.83
N GLN A 366 -8.76 -16.69 44.85
CA GLN A 366 -7.87 -17.86 44.94
C GLN A 366 -8.10 -18.85 43.79
N LEU A 367 -9.35 -19.14 43.44
CA LEU A 367 -9.66 -20.02 42.31
C LEU A 367 -9.14 -19.44 41.00
N MET A 368 -9.37 -18.14 40.75
CA MET A 368 -8.84 -17.43 39.59
C MET A 368 -7.30 -17.43 39.55
N GLN A 369 -6.65 -17.25 40.71
CA GLN A 369 -5.20 -17.34 40.82
C GLN A 369 -4.69 -18.76 40.48
N GLN A 370 -5.35 -19.81 40.97
CA GLN A 370 -4.97 -21.19 40.67
C GLN A 370 -5.14 -21.52 39.18
N GLU A 371 -6.21 -21.05 38.56
CA GLU A 371 -6.47 -21.26 37.14
C GLU A 371 -5.46 -20.51 36.27
N THR A 372 -5.17 -19.24 36.59
CA THR A 372 -4.14 -18.47 35.88
C THR A 372 -2.73 -19.07 36.06
N ALA A 373 -2.40 -19.60 37.24
CA ALA A 373 -1.12 -20.29 37.47
C ALA A 373 -1.01 -21.58 36.65
N LYS A 374 -2.10 -22.36 36.54
CA LYS A 374 -2.13 -23.56 35.68
C LYS A 374 -1.95 -23.19 34.20
N ASN A 375 -2.66 -22.17 33.73
CA ASN A 375 -2.53 -21.68 32.35
C ASN A 375 -1.10 -21.20 32.06
N LEU A 376 -0.49 -20.47 33.00
CA LEU A 376 0.90 -20.02 32.88
C LEU A 376 1.87 -21.21 32.78
N SER A 377 1.71 -22.22 33.65
CA SER A 377 2.53 -23.43 33.60
C SER A 377 2.38 -24.17 32.27
N GLN A 378 1.16 -24.27 31.73
CA GLN A 378 0.92 -24.87 30.42
C GLN A 378 1.61 -24.08 29.30
N CYS A 379 1.49 -22.75 29.28
CA CYS A 379 2.19 -21.91 28.32
C CYS A 379 3.72 -22.06 28.41
N GLN A 380 4.27 -22.16 29.62
CA GLN A 380 5.71 -22.40 29.82
C GLN A 380 6.15 -23.75 29.21
N MET A 381 5.40 -24.82 29.45
CA MET A 381 5.67 -26.14 28.86
C MET A 381 5.60 -26.12 27.33
N GLU A 382 4.65 -25.38 26.76
CA GLU A 382 4.55 -25.20 25.31
C GLU A 382 5.74 -24.42 24.75
N CYS A 383 6.17 -23.33 25.41
CA CYS A 383 7.36 -22.58 25.05
C CYS A 383 8.61 -23.46 25.07
N GLU A 384 8.83 -24.26 26.12
CA GLU A 384 9.95 -25.21 26.19
C GLU A 384 9.92 -26.24 25.06
N LYS A 385 8.73 -26.75 24.71
CA LYS A 385 8.55 -27.68 23.61
C LYS A 385 8.95 -27.04 22.28
N TYR A 386 8.51 -25.81 22.01
CA TYR A 386 8.88 -25.09 20.80
C TYR A 386 10.37 -24.75 20.75
N GLN A 387 10.96 -24.38 21.90
CA GLN A 387 12.39 -24.13 22.01
C GLN A 387 13.21 -25.39 21.69
N ARG A 388 12.87 -26.55 22.27
CA ARG A 388 13.52 -27.82 21.92
C ARG A 388 13.35 -28.19 20.45
N LYS A 389 12.17 -27.93 19.87
CA LYS A 389 11.93 -28.17 18.44
C LYS A 389 12.83 -27.28 17.56
N LEU A 390 12.99 -26.01 17.93
CA LEU A 390 13.89 -25.10 17.24
C LEU A 390 15.35 -25.55 17.35
N GLU A 391 15.80 -26.00 18.52
CA GLU A 391 17.16 -26.52 18.70
C GLU A 391 17.44 -27.74 17.83
N VAL A 392 16.49 -28.68 17.74
CA VAL A 392 16.62 -29.86 16.86
C VAL A 392 16.66 -29.45 15.39
N LEU A 393 15.70 -28.63 14.94
CA LEU A 393 15.67 -28.15 13.55
C LEU A 393 16.91 -27.36 13.17
N THR A 394 17.46 -26.57 14.09
CA THR A 394 18.70 -25.81 13.88
C THR A 394 19.89 -26.77 13.71
N LYS A 395 19.98 -27.82 14.54
CA LYS A 395 21.02 -28.84 14.39
C LYS A 395 20.89 -29.60 13.07
N GLU A 396 19.68 -29.99 12.69
CA GLU A 396 19.41 -30.66 11.41
C GLU A 396 19.80 -29.76 10.24
N PHE A 397 19.43 -28.49 10.28
CA PHE A 397 19.80 -27.51 9.27
C PHE A 397 21.31 -27.40 9.10
N TYR A 398 22.07 -27.21 10.18
CA TYR A 398 23.52 -27.13 10.11
C TYR A 398 24.17 -28.44 9.64
N SER A 399 23.62 -29.59 10.04
CA SER A 399 24.10 -30.89 9.57
C SER A 399 23.88 -31.07 8.06
N LEU A 400 22.71 -30.65 7.57
CA LEU A 400 22.38 -30.72 6.15
C LEU A 400 23.22 -29.74 5.35
N GLN A 401 23.40 -28.51 5.86
CA GLN A 401 24.28 -27.51 5.27
C GLN A 401 25.70 -28.06 5.13
N SER A 402 26.28 -28.61 6.19
CA SER A 402 27.62 -29.22 6.16
C SER A 402 27.70 -30.40 5.17
N SER A 403 26.69 -31.27 5.13
CA SER A 403 26.64 -32.36 4.14
C SER A 403 26.53 -31.86 2.69
N SER A 404 25.84 -30.73 2.48
CA SER A 404 25.73 -30.12 1.15
C SER A 404 27.01 -29.42 0.73
N GLU A 405 27.68 -28.72 1.64
CA GLU A 405 28.97 -28.06 1.40
C GLU A 405 30.05 -29.10 1.10
N THR A 406 30.12 -30.18 1.86
CA THR A 406 31.03 -31.31 1.56
C THR A 406 30.75 -31.90 0.18
N ARG A 407 29.47 -32.11 -0.19
CA ARG A 407 29.12 -32.60 -1.53
C ARG A 407 29.49 -31.62 -2.64
N ILE A 408 29.33 -30.33 -2.42
CA ILE A 408 29.75 -29.28 -3.37
C ILE A 408 31.26 -29.34 -3.56
N ILE A 409 32.03 -29.43 -2.47
CA ILE A 409 33.49 -29.55 -2.52
C ILE A 409 33.90 -30.80 -3.30
N GLU A 410 33.30 -31.97 -3.01
CA GLU A 410 33.56 -33.22 -3.75
C GLU A 410 33.32 -33.07 -5.26
N LEU A 411 32.19 -32.45 -5.65
CA LEU A 411 31.88 -32.23 -7.06
C LEU A 411 32.83 -31.22 -7.71
N GLN A 412 33.22 -30.16 -6.99
CA GLN A 412 34.21 -29.20 -7.47
C GLN A 412 35.58 -29.85 -7.66
N THR A 413 36.01 -30.71 -6.74
CA THR A 413 37.26 -31.47 -6.89
C THR A 413 37.20 -32.40 -8.09
N GLN A 414 36.10 -33.16 -8.27
CA GLN A 414 35.92 -34.02 -9.44
C GLN A 414 35.93 -33.22 -10.75
N ASN A 415 35.29 -32.06 -10.77
CA ASN A 415 35.25 -31.21 -11.95
C ASN A 415 36.64 -30.65 -12.28
N SER A 416 37.42 -30.27 -11.26
CA SER A 416 38.80 -29.84 -11.44
C SER A 416 39.71 -30.96 -11.95
N GLU A 417 39.49 -32.20 -11.51
CA GLU A 417 40.21 -33.37 -12.01
C GLU A 417 39.86 -33.67 -13.48
N PHE A 418 38.58 -33.59 -13.84
CA PHE A 418 38.16 -33.76 -15.24
C PHE A 418 38.68 -32.65 -16.13
N GLN A 419 38.65 -31.40 -15.67
CA GLN A 419 39.22 -30.27 -16.39
C GLN A 419 40.73 -30.48 -16.62
N ALA A 420 41.48 -30.86 -15.59
CA ALA A 420 42.90 -31.15 -15.73
C ALA A 420 43.17 -32.29 -16.72
N ARG A 421 42.35 -33.36 -16.70
CA ARG A 421 42.44 -34.45 -17.69
C ARG A 421 42.16 -33.95 -19.10
N LEU A 422 41.12 -33.13 -19.28
CA LEU A 422 40.75 -32.58 -20.57
C LEU A 422 41.88 -31.67 -21.10
N ASP A 423 42.45 -30.81 -20.27
CA ASP A 423 43.60 -29.98 -20.62
C ASP A 423 44.81 -30.83 -21.05
N THR A 424 45.03 -32.01 -20.42
CA THR A 424 46.09 -32.93 -20.90
C THR A 424 45.76 -33.54 -22.25
N TYR A 425 44.51 -33.91 -22.51
CA TYR A 425 44.11 -34.43 -23.82
C TYR A 425 44.20 -33.36 -24.91
N GLU A 426 43.77 -32.13 -24.65
CA GLU A 426 43.90 -31.02 -25.61
C GLU A 426 45.35 -30.69 -25.94
N LYS A 427 46.26 -30.78 -24.96
CA LYS A 427 47.70 -30.61 -25.21
C LYS A 427 48.24 -31.73 -26.09
N LEU A 428 47.88 -32.97 -25.80
CA LEU A 428 48.27 -34.12 -26.62
C LEU A 428 47.71 -34.02 -28.05
N GLU A 429 46.49 -33.52 -28.23
CA GLU A 429 45.90 -33.27 -29.55
C GLU A 429 46.66 -32.17 -30.31
N LYS A 430 47.03 -31.06 -29.66
CA LYS A 430 47.85 -30.02 -30.30
C LYS A 430 49.22 -30.53 -30.72
N GLU A 431 49.89 -31.28 -29.85
CA GLU A 431 51.17 -31.93 -30.16
C GLU A 431 51.04 -32.90 -31.34
N LEU A 432 49.93 -33.65 -31.40
CA LEU A 432 49.60 -34.55 -32.51
C LEU A 432 49.41 -33.79 -33.82
N ASP A 433 48.63 -32.71 -33.81
CA ASP A 433 48.37 -31.90 -35.00
C ASP A 433 49.66 -31.27 -35.54
N GLU A 434 50.53 -30.78 -34.66
CA GLU A 434 51.85 -30.24 -35.03
C GLU A 434 52.74 -31.32 -35.68
N ILE A 435 52.77 -32.53 -35.12
CA ILE A 435 53.52 -33.66 -35.69
C ILE A 435 52.94 -34.07 -37.05
N ILE A 436 51.62 -34.10 -37.21
CA ILE A 436 50.96 -34.42 -38.48
C ILE A 436 51.33 -33.38 -39.53
N LEU A 437 51.31 -32.09 -39.19
CA LEU A 437 51.68 -31.02 -40.10
C LEU A 437 53.15 -31.12 -40.52
N GLN A 438 54.07 -31.27 -39.56
CA GLN A 438 55.50 -31.43 -39.83
C GLN A 438 55.78 -32.66 -40.71
N THR A 439 55.17 -33.81 -40.42
CA THR A 439 55.34 -35.02 -41.23
C THR A 439 54.66 -34.94 -42.61
N ALA A 440 53.64 -34.10 -42.75
CA ALA A 440 52.96 -33.85 -44.02
C ALA A 440 53.72 -32.88 -44.93
N GLU A 441 54.50 -31.95 -44.36
CA GLU A 441 55.36 -31.03 -45.12
C GLU A 441 56.61 -31.72 -45.69
N MET A 442 57.08 -32.80 -45.07
CA MET A 442 58.24 -33.56 -45.53
C MET A 442 57.96 -34.35 -46.81
N GLU A 443 58.86 -34.24 -47.79
CA GLU A 443 58.72 -34.88 -49.11
C GLU A 443 59.13 -36.37 -49.11
N ASP A 444 60.04 -36.79 -48.23
CA ASP A 444 60.47 -38.20 -48.10
C ASP A 444 59.54 -38.97 -47.12
N GLU A 445 58.92 -40.04 -47.60
CA GLU A 445 58.09 -40.95 -46.79
C GLU A 445 58.89 -41.66 -45.70
N ALA A 446 60.15 -42.03 -45.97
CA ALA A 446 60.98 -42.73 -44.99
C ALA A 446 61.42 -41.80 -43.85
N GLU A 447 61.59 -40.51 -44.13
CA GLU A 447 61.96 -39.51 -43.12
C GLU A 447 60.77 -39.04 -42.29
N ALA A 448 59.60 -38.90 -42.91
CA ALA A 448 58.36 -38.65 -42.18
C ALA A 448 57.96 -39.82 -41.27
N GLU A 449 58.20 -41.08 -41.69
CA GLU A 449 58.03 -42.23 -40.80
C GLU A 449 59.05 -42.19 -39.64
N ARG A 450 60.28 -41.69 -39.84
CA ARG A 450 61.28 -41.51 -38.76
C ARG A 450 60.85 -40.43 -37.76
N VAL A 451 60.34 -39.29 -38.22
CA VAL A 451 59.82 -38.21 -37.35
C VAL A 451 58.60 -38.69 -36.56
N LEU A 452 57.67 -39.39 -37.20
CA LEU A 452 56.55 -40.03 -36.50
C LEU A 452 57.06 -41.02 -35.42
N PHE A 453 58.15 -41.75 -35.72
CA PHE A 453 58.75 -42.71 -34.80
C PHE A 453 59.48 -42.04 -33.62
N SER A 454 60.17 -40.91 -33.82
CA SER A 454 60.93 -40.20 -32.78
C SER A 454 60.04 -39.61 -31.70
N TYR A 455 58.79 -39.25 -32.03
CA TYR A 455 57.78 -38.82 -31.06
C TYR A 455 57.06 -40.00 -30.36
N GLY A 456 57.56 -41.23 -30.50
CA GLY A 456 57.06 -42.40 -29.77
C GLY A 456 55.89 -43.15 -30.43
N TYR A 457 55.41 -42.70 -31.60
CA TYR A 457 54.26 -43.29 -32.30
C TYR A 457 54.58 -44.61 -33.03
N GLY A 458 55.85 -45.03 -32.99
CA GLY A 458 56.35 -46.24 -33.64
C GLY A 458 56.10 -47.56 -32.90
N ALA A 459 56.22 -47.54 -31.56
CA ALA A 459 56.44 -48.74 -30.76
C ALA A 459 55.30 -49.10 -29.77
N ASN A 460 54.61 -48.12 -29.15
CA ASN A 460 53.71 -48.37 -28.01
C ASN A 460 52.24 -47.95 -28.20
N ILE A 461 51.79 -47.71 -29.43
CA ILE A 461 50.42 -47.26 -29.71
C ILE A 461 49.57 -48.40 -30.27
N PRO A 462 48.31 -48.58 -29.80
CA PRO A 462 47.39 -49.56 -30.35
C PRO A 462 47.30 -49.46 -31.88
N THR A 463 47.33 -50.60 -32.56
CA THR A 463 47.41 -50.71 -34.03
C THR A 463 46.32 -49.90 -34.76
N THR A 464 45.16 -49.73 -34.14
CA THR A 464 44.05 -48.91 -34.65
C THR A 464 44.36 -47.41 -34.67
N ALA A 465 44.99 -46.87 -33.63
CA ALA A 465 45.37 -45.46 -33.55
C ALA A 465 46.57 -45.17 -34.48
N LYS A 466 47.52 -46.10 -34.59
CA LYS A 466 48.61 -46.05 -35.58
C LYS A 466 48.09 -45.97 -37.02
N ARG A 467 47.07 -46.77 -37.35
CA ARG A 467 46.42 -46.75 -38.67
C ARG A 467 45.70 -45.41 -38.94
N ARG A 468 44.97 -44.88 -37.96
CA ARG A 468 44.29 -43.58 -38.07
C ARG A 468 45.29 -42.45 -38.28
N LEU A 469 46.37 -42.42 -37.51
CA LEU A 469 47.41 -41.39 -37.63
C LEU A 469 48.05 -41.40 -39.02
N LYS A 470 48.40 -42.58 -39.55
CA LYS A 470 48.89 -42.72 -40.93
C LYS A 470 47.89 -42.17 -41.96
N GLN A 471 46.61 -42.46 -41.80
CA GLN A 471 45.56 -41.92 -42.67
C GLN A 471 45.47 -40.39 -42.57
N SER A 472 45.53 -39.82 -41.37
CA SER A 472 45.53 -38.37 -41.15
C SER A 472 46.74 -37.70 -41.81
N VAL A 473 47.94 -38.28 -41.69
CA VAL A 473 49.16 -37.78 -42.35
C VAL A 473 49.03 -37.83 -43.87
N HIS A 474 48.52 -38.93 -44.45
CA HIS A 474 48.30 -39.01 -45.89
C HIS A 474 47.27 -37.99 -46.40
N LEU A 475 46.20 -37.75 -45.64
CA LEU A 475 45.20 -36.73 -45.96
C LEU A 475 45.81 -35.33 -45.90
N ALA A 476 46.57 -35.01 -44.85
CA ALA A 476 47.27 -33.74 -44.70
C ALA A 476 48.27 -33.49 -45.85
N ARG A 477 49.03 -34.51 -46.26
CA ARG A 477 49.91 -34.45 -47.44
C ARG A 477 49.15 -34.15 -48.72
N ARG A 478 48.03 -34.85 -48.94
CA ARG A 478 47.20 -34.65 -50.12
C ARG A 478 46.61 -33.24 -50.15
N LEU A 479 46.17 -32.73 -49.00
CA LEU A 479 45.68 -31.36 -48.85
C LEU A 479 46.77 -30.34 -49.16
N LEU A 480 47.96 -30.47 -48.56
CA LEU A 480 49.10 -29.58 -48.84
C LEU A 480 49.51 -29.59 -50.32
N GLN A 481 49.47 -30.75 -50.98
CA GLN A 481 49.71 -30.84 -52.43
C GLN A 481 48.64 -30.11 -53.25
N LEU A 482 47.36 -30.30 -52.90
CA LEU A 482 46.25 -29.61 -53.56
C LEU A 482 46.30 -28.10 -53.31
N GLU A 483 46.71 -27.66 -52.12
CA GLU A 483 46.92 -26.25 -51.80
C GLU A 483 48.09 -25.65 -52.59
N LYS A 484 49.22 -26.35 -52.70
CA LYS A 484 50.33 -25.96 -53.57
C LYS A 484 49.87 -25.83 -55.02
N GLN A 485 49.12 -26.81 -55.55
CA GLN A 485 48.56 -26.77 -56.90
C GLN A 485 47.58 -25.62 -57.09
N ASN A 486 46.67 -25.39 -56.14
CA ASN A 486 45.74 -24.25 -56.17
C ASN A 486 46.51 -22.93 -56.18
N SER A 487 47.54 -22.76 -55.34
CA SER A 487 48.33 -21.52 -55.30
C SER A 487 49.05 -21.26 -56.62
N LEU A 488 49.53 -22.29 -57.31
CA LEU A 488 50.13 -22.18 -58.64
C LEU A 488 49.07 -21.79 -59.69
N LEU A 489 47.91 -22.46 -59.69
CA LEU A 489 46.81 -22.14 -60.60
C LEU A 489 46.27 -20.71 -60.40
N VAL A 490 46.22 -20.23 -59.16
CA VAL A 490 45.83 -18.83 -58.87
C VAL A 490 46.86 -17.86 -59.46
N LYS A 491 48.16 -18.11 -59.28
CA LYS A 491 49.22 -17.27 -59.87
C LYS A 491 49.17 -17.27 -61.40
N ASP A 492 48.96 -18.43 -62.01
CA ASP A 492 48.81 -18.55 -63.47
C ASP A 492 47.57 -17.79 -63.96
N LEU A 493 46.46 -17.86 -63.23
CA LEU A 493 45.22 -17.16 -63.56
C LEU A 493 45.37 -15.63 -63.43
N GLU A 494 46.10 -15.16 -62.42
CA GLU A 494 46.46 -13.73 -62.29
C GLU A 494 47.33 -13.27 -63.46
N HIS A 495 48.35 -14.05 -63.84
CA HIS A 495 49.20 -13.73 -64.99
C HIS A 495 48.41 -13.67 -66.31
N GLN A 496 47.49 -14.61 -66.53
CA GLN A 496 46.60 -14.59 -67.70
C GLN A 496 45.68 -13.36 -67.71
N LYS A 497 45.15 -12.95 -66.54
CA LYS A 497 44.36 -11.71 -66.44
C LYS A 497 45.18 -10.49 -66.81
N GLU A 498 46.42 -10.39 -66.34
CA GLU A 498 47.33 -9.29 -66.70
C GLU A 498 47.57 -9.23 -68.22
N GLN A 499 47.83 -10.37 -68.86
CA GLN A 499 48.00 -10.43 -70.32
C GLN A 499 46.74 -9.98 -71.07
N VAL A 500 45.55 -10.41 -70.63
CA VAL A 500 44.27 -9.96 -71.22
C VAL A 500 44.10 -8.45 -71.07
N THR A 501 44.44 -7.88 -69.91
CA THR A 501 44.36 -6.42 -69.72
C THR A 501 45.33 -5.66 -70.64
N GLN A 502 46.55 -6.17 -70.86
CA GLN A 502 47.51 -5.56 -71.79
C GLN A 502 47.00 -5.57 -73.23
N ILE A 503 46.49 -6.72 -73.70
CA ILE A 503 45.91 -6.85 -75.05
C ILE A 503 44.69 -5.91 -75.21
N SER A 504 43.84 -5.78 -74.18
CA SER A 504 42.70 -4.86 -74.24
C SER A 504 43.14 -3.39 -74.37
N GLN A 505 44.20 -2.98 -73.66
CA GLN A 505 44.74 -1.63 -73.76
C GLN A 505 45.37 -1.36 -75.12
N GLU A 506 46.01 -2.36 -75.73
CA GLU A 506 46.54 -2.26 -77.10
C GLU A 506 45.41 -2.09 -78.12
N LEU A 507 44.31 -2.83 -77.96
CA LEU A 507 43.12 -2.70 -78.80
C LEU A 507 42.50 -1.30 -78.71
N ASP A 508 42.38 -0.74 -77.50
CA ASP A 508 41.85 0.60 -77.30
C ASP A 508 42.73 1.68 -77.93
N ARG A 509 44.06 1.51 -77.86
CA ARG A 509 45.02 2.40 -78.54
C ARG A 509 44.90 2.31 -80.07
N ALA A 510 44.75 1.12 -80.63
CA ALA A 510 44.55 0.94 -82.07
C ALA A 510 43.22 1.55 -82.54
N ASN A 511 42.14 1.37 -81.77
CA ASN A 511 40.83 1.95 -82.07
C ASN A 511 40.83 3.48 -81.99
N SER A 512 41.54 4.07 -81.02
CA SER A 512 41.65 5.53 -80.91
C SER A 512 42.44 6.15 -82.07
N LEU A 513 43.51 5.50 -82.53
CA LEU A 513 44.27 5.91 -83.73
C LEU A 513 43.41 5.84 -85.01
N LEU A 514 42.61 4.79 -85.16
CA LEU A 514 41.70 4.64 -86.30
C LEU A 514 40.65 5.77 -86.35
N ASN A 515 40.09 6.14 -85.19
CA ASN A 515 39.12 7.23 -85.09
C ASN A 515 39.73 8.60 -85.43
N GLN A 516 41.00 8.83 -85.12
CA GLN A 516 41.71 10.06 -85.51
C GLN A 516 41.94 10.13 -87.03
N ALA A 517 42.26 9.00 -87.68
CA ALA A 517 42.49 8.95 -89.13
C ALA A 517 41.22 9.20 -89.97
N GLN A 518 40.02 8.93 -89.44
CA GLN A 518 38.75 9.10 -90.16
C GLN A 518 38.15 10.51 -90.07
N GLN A 519 38.70 11.42 -89.26
CA GLN A 519 38.13 12.77 -89.08
C GLN A 519 38.08 13.64 -90.34
N PRO A 520 39.10 13.69 -91.22
CA PRO A 520 39.03 14.46 -92.46
C PRO A 520 38.00 13.92 -93.45
N TYR A 521 37.85 12.59 -93.50
CA TYR A 521 36.86 11.92 -94.35
C TYR A 521 35.42 12.19 -93.86
N LYS A 522 35.20 12.21 -92.53
CA LYS A 522 33.88 12.49 -91.96
C LYS A 522 33.41 13.93 -92.27
N TYR A 523 34.30 14.91 -92.14
CA TYR A 523 34.00 16.31 -92.48
C TYR A 523 33.79 16.52 -93.99
N LEU A 524 34.53 15.79 -94.83
CA LEU A 524 34.33 15.82 -96.29
C LEU A 524 32.99 15.20 -96.70
N ILE A 525 32.56 14.11 -96.07
CA ILE A 525 31.26 13.48 -96.33
C ILE A 525 30.12 14.42 -95.93
N GLU A 526 30.20 15.08 -94.77
CA GLU A 526 29.18 16.03 -94.33
C GLU A 526 29.07 17.26 -95.25
N THR A 527 30.21 17.78 -95.75
CA THR A 527 30.21 18.89 -96.70
C THR A 527 29.70 18.49 -98.09
N VAL A 528 29.95 17.26 -98.54
CA VAL A 528 29.38 16.70 -99.78
C VAL A 528 27.86 16.52 -99.64
N GLN A 529 27.37 16.00 -98.52
CA GLN A 529 25.92 15.86 -98.28
C GLN A 529 25.20 17.21 -98.25
N GLN A 530 25.79 18.24 -97.65
CA GLN A 530 25.24 19.59 -97.70
C GLN A 530 25.17 20.13 -99.13
N ARG A 531 26.22 19.92 -99.94
CA ARG A 531 26.20 20.31 -101.36
C ARG A 531 25.15 19.54 -102.15
N ASP A 532 25.00 18.24 -101.95
CA ASP A 532 24.00 17.43 -102.65
C ASP A 532 22.58 17.88 -102.32
N SER A 533 22.32 18.29 -101.07
CA SER A 533 21.03 18.86 -100.68
C SER A 533 20.71 20.17 -101.41
N GLN A 534 21.70 21.05 -101.57
CA GLN A 534 21.55 22.31 -102.32
C GLN A 534 21.34 22.05 -103.83
N ILE A 535 22.04 21.06 -104.39
CA ILE A 535 21.86 20.65 -105.79
C ILE A 535 20.44 20.09 -106.00
N SER A 536 19.90 19.33 -105.04
CA SER A 536 18.53 18.81 -105.12
C SER A 536 17.49 19.95 -105.18
N LEU A 537 17.63 20.96 -104.30
CA LEU A 537 16.75 22.13 -104.29
C LEU A 537 16.82 22.92 -105.60
N GLN A 538 18.02 23.11 -106.15
CA GLN A 538 18.20 23.79 -107.44
C GLN A 538 17.61 22.98 -108.60
N LYS A 539 17.72 21.65 -108.58
CA LYS A 539 17.12 20.77 -109.60
C LYS A 539 15.60 20.83 -109.59
N GLU A 540 14.95 20.86 -108.41
CA GLU A 540 13.49 21.05 -108.32
C GLU A 540 13.07 22.39 -108.91
N HIS A 541 13.81 23.45 -108.61
CA HIS A 541 13.52 24.78 -109.13
C HIS A 541 13.70 24.87 -110.65
N ILE A 542 14.70 24.17 -111.21
CA ILE A 542 14.88 24.04 -112.66
C ILE A 542 13.73 23.25 -113.29
N ALA A 543 13.31 22.13 -112.69
CA ALA A 543 12.22 21.32 -113.21
C ALA A 543 10.88 22.09 -113.24
N GLN A 544 10.63 22.97 -112.27
CA GLN A 544 9.48 23.87 -112.28
C GLN A 544 9.56 24.89 -113.43
N LEU A 545 10.72 25.53 -113.62
CA LEU A 545 10.93 26.45 -114.74
C LEU A 545 10.81 25.75 -116.10
N GLU A 546 11.32 24.52 -116.24
CA GLU A 546 11.18 23.71 -117.45
C GLU A 546 9.72 23.35 -117.73
N LYS A 547 8.92 23.09 -116.69
CA LYS A 547 7.48 22.85 -116.81
C LYS A 547 6.77 24.10 -117.34
N ASP A 548 7.11 25.28 -116.84
CA ASP A 548 6.55 26.55 -117.30
C ASP A 548 6.95 26.85 -118.75
N VAL A 549 8.21 26.60 -119.12
CA VAL A 549 8.69 26.72 -120.52
C VAL A 549 7.96 25.72 -121.43
N SER A 550 7.67 24.51 -120.95
CA SER A 550 6.92 23.50 -121.71
C SER A 550 5.47 23.92 -121.96
N LEU A 551 4.83 24.59 -120.99
CA LEU A 551 3.47 25.12 -121.12
C LEU A 551 3.45 26.28 -122.13
N LEU A 552 4.37 27.21 -122.02
CA LEU A 552 4.53 28.32 -122.97
C LEU A 552 4.84 27.81 -124.39
N ASN A 553 5.64 26.75 -124.55
CA ASN A 553 5.89 26.14 -125.86
C ASN A 553 4.65 25.42 -126.42
N LYS A 554 3.82 24.80 -125.58
CA LYS A 554 2.53 24.23 -126.01
C LYS A 554 1.57 25.33 -126.48
N GLU A 555 1.51 26.46 -125.79
CA GLU A 555 0.73 27.63 -126.23
C GLU A 555 1.27 28.21 -127.55
N LYS A 556 2.59 28.38 -127.68
CA LYS A 556 3.24 28.84 -128.92
C LYS A 556 2.96 27.89 -130.10
N THR A 557 3.03 26.58 -129.89
CA THR A 557 2.75 25.60 -130.94
C THR A 557 1.26 25.54 -131.31
N ALA A 558 0.35 25.74 -130.35
CA ALA A 558 -1.07 25.91 -130.64
C ALA A 558 -1.33 27.17 -131.48
N LEU A 559 -0.72 28.30 -131.13
CA LEU A 559 -0.80 29.54 -131.92
C LEU A 559 -0.18 29.39 -133.32
N LEU A 560 0.92 28.66 -133.46
CA LEU A 560 1.52 28.35 -134.76
C LEU A 560 0.64 27.42 -135.60
N ARG A 561 -0.09 26.46 -135.01
CA ARG A 561 -1.07 25.65 -135.74
C ARG A 561 -2.24 26.50 -136.23
N VAL A 562 -2.76 27.42 -135.41
CA VAL A 562 -3.80 28.36 -135.85
C VAL A 562 -3.28 29.24 -137.00
N LYS A 563 -2.05 29.77 -136.88
CA LYS A 563 -1.42 30.53 -137.97
C LYS A 563 -1.27 29.71 -139.26
N ASN A 564 -0.80 28.46 -139.17
CA ASN A 564 -0.60 27.62 -140.34
C ASN A 564 -1.92 27.13 -140.96
N GLN A 565 -2.97 26.95 -140.14
CA GLN A 565 -4.32 26.70 -140.63
C GLN A 565 -4.83 27.90 -141.43
N MET A 566 -4.66 29.12 -140.89
CA MET A 566 -4.99 30.37 -141.60
C MET A 566 -4.12 30.57 -142.86
N ALA A 567 -2.86 30.14 -142.85
CA ALA A 567 -2.00 30.16 -144.04
C ALA A 567 -2.46 29.14 -145.10
N SER A 568 -2.91 27.95 -144.70
CA SER A 568 -3.48 26.95 -145.62
C SER A 568 -4.84 27.39 -146.18
N ASP A 569 -5.64 28.13 -145.40
CA ASP A 569 -6.90 28.72 -145.86
C ASP A 569 -6.63 29.87 -146.85
N LEU A 570 -5.53 30.61 -146.69
CA LEU A 570 -5.04 31.60 -147.66
C LEU A 570 -4.50 30.94 -148.95
N GLU A 571 -3.76 29.83 -148.86
CA GLU A 571 -3.29 29.07 -150.04
C GLU A 571 -4.45 28.38 -150.80
N ARG A 572 -5.52 27.95 -150.10
CA ARG A 572 -6.75 27.47 -150.75
C ARG A 572 -7.52 28.56 -151.49
N LEU A 573 -7.52 29.80 -150.98
CA LEU A 573 -8.13 30.94 -151.67
C LEU A 573 -7.29 31.45 -152.85
N LEU A 574 -5.99 31.17 -152.89
CA LEU A 574 -5.09 31.53 -153.99
C LEU A 574 -5.06 30.50 -155.14
N ASN A 575 -5.41 29.23 -154.89
CA ASN A 575 -5.53 28.21 -155.95
C ASN A 575 -6.87 28.24 -156.72
N ASP A 576 -7.83 29.11 -156.35
CA ASP A 576 -9.12 29.26 -157.03
C ASP A 576 -9.23 30.54 -157.92
N ARG A 577 -8.10 31.23 -158.19
CA ARG A 577 -7.98 32.23 -159.27
C ARG A 577 -6.59 32.15 -159.92
N GLU A 578 -6.57 31.63 -161.15
CA GLU A 578 -5.47 31.46 -162.14
C GLU A 578 -4.83 30.08 -162.21
#